data_AF-A0A6I0EPU2-F1
#
_entry.id   AF-A0A6I0EPU2-F1
#
_cell.length_a   1.000
_cell.length_b   1.000
_cell.length_c   1.000
_cell.angle_alpha   90.00
_cell.angle_beta   90.00
_cell.angle_gamma   90.00
#
_symmetry.space_group_name_H-M   'P 1'
#
loop_
_entity.id
_entity.type
_entity.pdbx_description
1 polymer ?
#
loop_
_entity_poly.entity_id
_entity_poly.type
_entity_poly.pdbx_seq_one_letter_code
_entity_poly.pdbx_strand_id
1 'polypeptide(L)'
;MTLSPFDLWVAIIVVVMMPLIIWVNYSKREGGLQGYLWRESPTLVWTSLVFLSLVFASAAARLLSHYGFLSLEADDLLSMALGIPLFVLSMAIIVMGSLAFVKYMRSSRGA
;
A
#
# COMPACT_ATOMS: atom_id res chain seq x y z
N MET A 1 -20.46 -9.65 6.68
CA MET A 1 -20.84 -8.28 7.05
C MET A 1 -21.26 -7.51 5.80
N THR A 2 -22.29 -6.68 5.85
CA THR A 2 -22.64 -5.79 4.72
C THR A 2 -21.78 -4.53 4.76
N LEU A 3 -20.93 -4.33 3.73
CA LEU A 3 -20.16 -3.09 3.56
C LEU A 3 -21.12 -1.91 3.39
N SER A 4 -20.76 -0.74 3.94
CA SER A 4 -21.46 0.49 3.59
C SER A 4 -21.26 0.78 2.09
N PRO A 5 -22.18 1.52 1.43
CA PRO A 5 -22.00 1.89 0.03
C PRO A 5 -20.69 2.61 -0.24
N PHE A 6 -20.25 3.44 0.71
CA PHE A 6 -18.97 4.14 0.64
C PHE A 6 -17.78 3.17 0.68
N ASP A 7 -17.76 2.24 1.65
CA ASP A 7 -16.66 1.27 1.80
C ASP A 7 -16.56 0.33 0.60
N LEU A 8 -17.70 -0.01 0.00
CA LEU A 8 -17.77 -0.82 -1.22
C LEU A 8 -17.08 -0.10 -2.39
N TRP A 9 -17.43 1.16 -2.64
CA TRP A 9 -16.80 1.94 -3.70
C TRP A 9 -15.30 2.14 -3.47
N VAL A 10 -14.89 2.40 -2.23
CA VAL A 10 -13.46 2.48 -1.88
C VAL A 10 -12.76 1.17 -2.20
N ALA A 11 -13.33 0.02 -1.81
CA ALA A 11 -12.73 -1.29 -2.08
C ALA A 11 -12.60 -1.55 -3.59
N ILE A 12 -13.63 -1.23 -4.38
CA ILE A 12 -13.59 -1.35 -5.85
C ILE A 12 -12.48 -0.49 -6.44
N ILE A 13 -12.43 0.80 -6.06
CA ILE A 13 -11.40 1.73 -6.55
C ILE A 13 -10.01 1.21 -6.20
N VAL A 14 -9.80 0.76 -4.96
CA VAL A 14 -8.51 0.23 -4.50
C VAL A 14 -8.12 -1.01 -5.33
N VAL A 15 -9.04 -1.95 -5.55
CA VAL A 15 -8.75 -3.16 -6.33
C VAL A 15 -8.42 -2.85 -7.79
N VAL A 16 -9.06 -1.85 -8.40
CA VAL A 16 -8.78 -1.45 -9.79
C VAL A 16 -7.50 -0.61 -9.90
N MET A 17 -7.31 0.36 -9.00
CA MET A 17 -6.23 1.35 -9.10
C MET A 17 -4.90 0.83 -8.55
N MET A 18 -4.88 0.00 -7.50
CA MET A 18 -3.63 -0.44 -6.87
C MET A 18 -2.70 -1.20 -7.82
N PRO A 19 -3.17 -2.15 -8.65
CA PRO A 19 -2.31 -2.82 -9.63
C PRO A 19 -1.66 -1.84 -10.60
N LEU A 20 -2.40 -0.81 -11.04
CA LEU A 20 -1.88 0.23 -11.93
C LEU A 20 -0.83 1.09 -11.23
N ILE A 21 -1.07 1.47 -9.97
CA ILE A 21 -0.12 2.25 -9.15
C ILE A 21 1.18 1.45 -8.95
N ILE A 22 1.07 0.18 -8.57
CA ILE A 22 2.20 -0.73 -8.38
C ILE A 22 2.98 -0.89 -9.70
N TRP A 23 2.28 -1.13 -10.81
CA TRP A 23 2.87 -1.27 -12.13
C TRP A 23 3.64 -0.03 -12.57
N VAL A 24 3.03 1.15 -12.43
CA VAL A 24 3.66 2.43 -12.79
C VAL A 24 4.89 2.68 -11.92
N ASN A 25 4.81 2.42 -10.61
CA ASN A 25 5.93 2.58 -9.69
C ASN A 25 7.14 1.71 -10.05
N TYR A 26 6.87 0.47 -10.48
CA TYR A 26 7.91 -0.45 -10.92
C TYR A 26 8.48 -0.08 -12.30
N SER A 27 7.60 0.26 -13.25
CA SER A 27 7.99 0.52 -14.64
C SER A 27 8.74 1.84 -14.83
N LYS A 28 8.47 2.86 -13.99
CA LYS A 28 9.10 4.18 -14.07
C LYS A 28 10.20 4.38 -13.02
N ARG A 29 10.85 3.30 -12.59
CA ARG A 29 11.91 3.28 -11.57
C ARG A 29 13.14 4.15 -11.87
N GLU A 30 13.30 4.66 -13.08
CA GLU A 30 14.52 5.35 -13.54
C GLU A 30 14.39 6.89 -13.58
N GLY A 31 13.16 7.43 -13.45
CA GLY A 31 12.89 8.86 -13.66
C GLY A 31 12.34 9.60 -12.43
N GLY A 32 12.71 10.87 -12.30
CA GLY A 32 12.14 11.82 -11.34
C GLY A 32 12.32 11.41 -9.86
N LEU A 33 11.35 11.80 -9.03
CA LEU A 33 11.34 11.48 -7.59
C LEU A 33 11.35 9.96 -7.33
N GLN A 34 10.68 9.16 -8.17
CA GLN A 34 10.71 7.71 -8.04
C GLN A 34 12.11 7.16 -8.25
N GLY A 35 12.83 7.60 -9.30
CA GLY A 35 14.21 7.19 -9.53
C GLY A 35 15.18 7.61 -8.42
N TYR A 36 14.94 8.74 -7.76
CA TYR A 36 15.68 9.13 -6.56
C TYR A 36 15.40 8.16 -5.41
N LEU A 37 14.13 7.88 -5.10
CA LEU A 37 13.76 6.98 -3.99
C LEU A 37 14.25 5.55 -4.20
N TRP A 38 14.18 5.03 -5.43
CA TRP A 38 14.71 3.71 -5.78
C TRP A 38 16.23 3.60 -5.57
N ARG A 39 16.96 4.71 -5.72
CA ARG A 39 18.42 4.75 -5.57
C ARG A 39 18.86 5.01 -4.13
N GLU A 40 18.24 6.01 -3.50
CA GLU A 40 18.65 6.52 -2.18
C GLU A 40 17.95 5.84 -1.01
N SER A 41 16.81 5.17 -1.25
CA SER A 41 16.01 4.52 -0.21
C SER A 41 15.25 3.31 -0.76
N PRO A 42 15.94 2.30 -1.35
CA PRO A 42 15.28 1.14 -1.97
C PRO A 42 14.42 0.37 -0.97
N THR A 43 14.83 0.28 0.30
CA THR A 43 14.04 -0.38 1.36
C THR A 43 12.69 0.30 1.58
N LEU A 44 12.62 1.63 1.53
CA LEU A 44 11.35 2.36 1.63
C LEU A 44 10.43 2.02 0.45
N VAL A 45 10.99 1.95 -0.76
CA VAL A 45 10.22 1.61 -1.96
C VAL A 45 9.68 0.19 -1.89
N TRP A 46 10.52 -0.80 -1.58
CA TRP A 46 10.08 -2.19 -1.43
C TRP A 46 9.03 -2.36 -0.34
N THR A 47 9.24 -1.74 0.82
CA THR A 47 8.28 -1.78 1.93
C THR A 47 6.95 -1.15 1.52
N SER A 48 6.99 -0.05 0.76
CA SER A 48 5.79 0.61 0.23
C SER A 48 5.06 -0.27 -0.78
N LEU A 49 5.77 -0.96 -1.67
CA LEU A 49 5.16 -1.89 -2.63
C LEU A 49 4.50 -3.09 -1.94
N VAL A 50 5.15 -3.65 -0.91
CA VAL A 50 4.58 -4.73 -0.09
C VAL A 50 3.32 -4.24 0.62
N PHE A 51 3.35 -3.05 1.21
CA PHE A 51 2.18 -2.44 1.83
C PHE A 51 1.03 -2.24 0.83
N LEU A 52 1.28 -1.66 -0.35
CA LEU A 52 0.25 -1.50 -1.38
C LEU A 52 -0.34 -2.84 -1.84
N SER A 53 0.48 -3.88 -1.93
CA SER A 53 0.03 -5.23 -2.28
C SER A 53 -0.88 -5.83 -1.20
N LEU A 54 -0.57 -5.61 0.08
CA LEU A 54 -1.42 -6.04 1.19
C LEU A 54 -2.72 -5.23 1.26
N VAL A 55 -2.68 -3.93 0.96
CA VAL A 55 -3.89 -3.08 0.87
C VAL A 55 -4.79 -3.60 -0.24
N PHE A 56 -4.23 -3.93 -1.40
CA PHE A 56 -4.95 -4.57 -2.49
C PHE A 56 -5.57 -5.91 -2.06
N ALA A 57 -4.80 -6.79 -1.42
CA ALA A 57 -5.30 -8.09 -0.96
C ALA A 57 -6.43 -7.93 0.07
N SER A 58 -6.31 -6.97 0.99
CA SER A 58 -7.34 -6.66 1.98
C SER A 58 -8.63 -6.15 1.34
N ALA A 59 -8.52 -5.24 0.36
CA ALA A 59 -9.69 -4.74 -0.37
C ALA A 59 -10.36 -5.85 -1.22
N ALA A 60 -9.57 -6.70 -1.86
CA ALA A 60 -10.07 -7.86 -2.60
C ALA A 60 -10.79 -8.85 -1.68
N ALA A 61 -10.22 -9.17 -0.52
CA ALA A 61 -10.86 -10.04 0.47
C ALA A 61 -12.22 -9.47 0.93
N ARG A 62 -12.29 -8.16 1.20
CA ARG A 62 -13.56 -7.50 1.56
C ARG A 62 -14.62 -7.60 0.46
N LEU A 63 -14.23 -7.43 -0.81
CA LEU A 63 -15.16 -7.63 -1.93
C LEU A 63 -15.63 -9.08 -2.03
N LEU A 64 -14.70 -10.04 -1.90
CA LEU A 64 -15.03 -11.46 -1.93
C LEU A 64 -16.00 -11.84 -0.78
N SER A 65 -15.78 -11.34 0.43
CA SER A 65 -16.70 -11.51 1.57
C SER A 65 -18.06 -10.87 1.28
N HIS A 66 -18.09 -9.65 0.72
CA HIS A 66 -19.34 -8.96 0.39
C HIS A 66 -20.23 -9.72 -0.61
N TYR A 67 -19.62 -10.33 -1.63
CA TYR A 67 -20.33 -11.13 -2.62
C TYR A 67 -20.56 -12.60 -2.20
N GLY A 68 -20.18 -12.98 -0.97
CA GLY A 68 -20.42 -14.32 -0.43
C GLY A 68 -19.44 -15.40 -0.92
N PHE A 69 -18.30 -15.02 -1.49
CA PHE A 69 -17.24 -15.95 -1.89
C PHE A 69 -16.36 -16.42 -0.71
N LEU A 70 -16.39 -15.73 0.42
CA LEU A 70 -15.67 -16.11 1.63
C LEU A 70 -16.64 -16.49 2.76
N SER A 71 -16.28 -17.52 3.52
CA SER A 71 -16.96 -17.84 4.78
C SER A 71 -16.62 -16.79 5.84
N LEU A 72 -17.49 -16.66 6.85
CA LEU A 72 -17.26 -15.72 7.96
C LEU A 72 -15.96 -16.02 8.71
N GLU A 73 -15.66 -17.30 8.95
CA GLU A 73 -14.40 -17.73 9.59
C GLU A 73 -13.17 -17.33 8.77
N ALA A 74 -13.23 -17.48 7.45
CA ALA A 74 -12.15 -17.08 6.55
C ALA A 74 -11.98 -15.55 6.51
N ASP A 75 -13.08 -14.79 6.54
CA ASP A 75 -13.08 -13.33 6.56
C ASP A 75 -12.44 -12.78 7.84
N ASP A 76 -12.76 -13.36 9.00
CA ASP A 76 -12.17 -12.99 10.29
C ASP A 76 -10.66 -13.31 10.35
N LEU A 77 -10.28 -14.51 9.90
CA LEU A 77 -8.87 -14.91 9.82
C LEU A 77 -8.07 -13.99 8.89
N LEU A 78 -8.59 -13.70 7.69
CA LEU A 78 -7.95 -12.80 6.73
C LEU A 78 -7.85 -11.37 7.28
N SER A 79 -8.90 -10.87 7.92
CA SER A 79 -8.91 -9.54 8.52
C SER A 79 -7.84 -9.41 9.60
N MET A 80 -7.69 -10.41 10.48
CA MET A 80 -6.65 -10.44 11.50
C MET A 80 -5.25 -10.58 10.89
N ALA A 81 -5.08 -11.52 9.96
CA ALA A 81 -3.81 -11.81 9.31
C ALA A 81 -3.27 -10.66 8.47
N LEU A 82 -4.15 -9.87 7.85
CA LEU A 82 -3.76 -8.70 7.04
C LEU A 82 -3.69 -7.41 7.86
N GLY A 83 -4.55 -7.25 8.87
CA GLY A 83 -4.65 -6.02 9.67
C GLY A 83 -3.38 -5.71 10.45
N ILE A 84 -2.80 -6.70 11.14
CA ILE A 84 -1.58 -6.50 11.94
C ILE A 84 -0.38 -6.11 11.06
N PRO A 85 -0.05 -6.84 9.98
CA PRO A 85 1.03 -6.44 9.08
C PRO A 85 0.81 -5.06 8.45
N LEU A 86 -0.43 -4.74 8.02
CA LEU A 86 -0.75 -3.43 7.46
C LEU A 86 -0.46 -2.30 8.45
N PHE A 87 -0.84 -2.49 9.72
CA PHE A 87 -0.56 -1.51 10.77
C PHE A 87 0.97 -1.30 10.96
N VAL A 88 1.72 -2.39 11.12
CA VAL A 88 3.18 -2.33 11.32
C VAL A 88 3.87 -1.67 10.12
N LEU A 89 3.50 -2.06 8.89
CA LEU A 89 4.07 -1.50 7.68
C LEU A 89 3.70 -0.02 7.50
N SER A 90 2.48 0.38 7.86
CA SER A 90 2.07 1.79 7.80
C SER A 90 2.96 2.67 8.69
N MET A 91 3.27 2.21 9.91
CA MET A 91 4.19 2.90 10.82
C MET A 91 5.60 2.96 10.26
N ALA A 92 6.11 1.84 9.75
CA ALA A 92 7.44 1.78 9.14
C ALA A 92 7.56 2.75 7.95
N ILE A 93 6.55 2.81 7.08
CA ILE A 93 6.52 3.71 5.92
C ILE A 93 6.47 5.17 6.35
N ILE A 94 5.65 5.52 7.35
CA ILE A 94 5.58 6.90 7.86
C ILE A 94 6.94 7.34 8.40
N VAL A 95 7.61 6.50 9.20
CA VAL A 95 8.92 6.81 9.77
C VAL A 95 9.97 6.93 8.66
N MET A 96 10.12 5.92 7.81
CA MET A 96 11.12 5.92 6.74
C MET A 96 10.86 7.01 5.70
N GLY A 97 9.61 7.25 5.34
CA GLY A 97 9.20 8.29 4.41
C GLY A 97 9.52 9.69 4.95
N SER A 98 9.26 9.93 6.24
CA SER A 98 9.62 11.19 6.90
C SER A 98 11.14 11.42 6.88
N LEU A 99 11.93 10.39 7.19
CA LEU A 99 13.40 10.46 7.16
C LEU A 99 13.92 10.72 5.75
N ALA A 100 13.41 10.01 4.75
CA ALA A 100 13.79 10.19 3.34
C ALA A 100 13.44 11.61 2.84
N PHE A 101 12.28 12.13 3.24
CA PHE A 101 11.84 13.49 2.91
C PHE A 101 12.75 14.56 3.54
N VAL A 102 13.10 14.42 4.82
CA VAL A 102 14.03 15.34 5.48
C VAL A 102 15.41 15.30 4.83
N LYS A 103 15.91 14.12 4.48
CA LYS A 103 17.19 13.95 3.76
C LYS A 103 17.16 14.68 2.41
N TYR A 104 16.09 14.51 1.65
CA TYR A 104 15.89 15.20 0.36
C TYR A 104 15.90 16.73 0.51
N MET A 105 15.14 17.27 1.48
CA MET A 105 15.07 18.70 1.74
C MET A 105 16.42 19.30 2.18
N ARG A 106 17.22 18.56 2.96
CA ARG A 106 18.57 19.00 3.37
C ARG A 106 19.55 18.99 2.20
N SER A 107 19.52 17.95 1.37
CA SER A 107 20.36 17.86 0.16
C SER A 107 20.04 18.97 -0.83
N SER A 108 18.78 19.36 -0.96
CA SER A 108 18.35 20.44 -1.85
C SER A 108 18.68 21.86 -1.34
N ARG A 109 19.04 22.02 -0.06
CA ARG A 109 19.42 23.32 0.54
C ARG A 109 20.94 23.54 0.56
N GLY A 110 21.73 22.48 0.35
CA GLY A 110 23.19 22.54 0.31
C GLY A 110 23.78 22.57 -1.11
N ALA A 111 22.92 22.57 -2.13
CA ALA A 111 23.24 22.78 -3.54
C ALA A 111 22.70 24.15 -3.97
#